data_AF-A0A3M8QQG2-F1
#
_entry.id   AF-A0A3M8QQG2-F1
#
_cell.length_a   1.000
_cell.length_b   1.000
_cell.length_c   1.000
_cell.angle_alpha   90.00
_cell.angle_beta   90.00
_cell.angle_gamma   90.00
#
_symmetry.space_group_name_H-M   'P 1'
#
loop_
_entity.id
_entity.type
_entity.pdbx_description
1 polymer ?
#
loop_
_entity_poly.entity_id
_entity_poly.type
_entity_poly.pdbx_seq_one_letter_code
_entity_poly.pdbx_strand_id
1 'polypeptide(L)'
;MEVFGGALGGIHPEPTASALRFRHPGRHSEAGASAVEFAIAAPALLLALLGTFQTALLYQARAQLEVATQEAVRAGTLHGAELQSIRDGLARGLTPLYTHGRDMTALAKGYAAAQVAAGQADIRILNPTREAFADFAEQTRDPPQGQWVRAIPVDHLGYRPTSAGSGLHVQDATLLKIQVTYVQPLIVPFINQIGRGVYHIQEGLGQLGVPQFFGIPLRPVIGADGQTRWGISMQAEALMRMQSPVLSDALPQRASLEQPQDGPDAGSPGDGDLQPMPTPGQTLPTMPDPEAPPPDHICNAGTENRPAP
;
A
#
# COMPACT_ATOMS: atom_id res chain seq x y z
N MET A 1 -122.52 -22.66 21.60
CA MET A 1 -122.73 -24.12 21.56
C MET A 1 -121.42 -24.72 21.09
N GLU A 2 -120.83 -25.58 21.92
CA GLU A 2 -119.61 -26.41 21.73
C GLU A 2 -118.26 -25.65 21.60
N VAL A 3 -117.25 -25.75 22.48
CA VAL A 3 -116.60 -26.83 23.28
C VAL A 3 -115.36 -27.43 22.59
N PHE A 4 -114.20 -27.03 23.13
CA PHE A 4 -112.94 -27.74 23.42
C PHE A 4 -112.04 -28.43 22.37
N GLY A 5 -110.74 -28.25 22.64
CA GLY A 5 -109.64 -29.18 22.32
C GLY A 5 -108.57 -28.51 21.45
N GLY A 6 -107.30 -28.37 21.80
CA GLY A 6 -106.48 -28.95 22.86
C GLY A 6 -105.06 -29.11 22.31
N ALA A 7 -104.07 -28.83 23.18
CA ALA A 7 -102.71 -29.37 23.17
C ALA A 7 -101.61 -28.82 22.22
N LEU A 8 -100.64 -28.17 22.87
CA LEU A 8 -99.19 -28.49 22.91
C LEU A 8 -98.29 -28.19 21.70
N GLY A 9 -97.28 -27.34 21.98
CA GLY A 9 -95.89 -27.72 21.76
C GLY A 9 -95.10 -26.83 20.79
N GLY A 10 -93.92 -26.39 21.24
CA GLY A 10 -92.80 -26.11 20.33
C GLY A 10 -92.30 -24.66 20.31
N ILE A 11 -91.43 -24.33 21.26
CA ILE A 11 -90.45 -23.25 21.15
C ILE A 11 -89.39 -23.71 20.13
N HIS A 12 -89.05 -22.89 19.13
CA HIS A 12 -87.67 -22.64 18.66
C HIS A 12 -87.67 -21.53 17.57
N PRO A 13 -86.76 -20.54 17.65
CA PRO A 13 -86.58 -19.52 16.62
C PRO A 13 -85.69 -20.02 15.47
N GLU A 14 -86.13 -19.79 14.23
CA GLU A 14 -85.32 -19.95 13.02
C GLU A 14 -84.20 -18.89 12.98
N PRO A 15 -82.96 -19.26 12.60
CA PRO A 15 -81.83 -18.34 12.55
C PRO A 15 -81.88 -17.47 11.29
N THR A 16 -81.94 -16.15 11.49
CA THR A 16 -81.65 -15.14 10.46
C THR A 16 -80.30 -15.42 9.81
N ALA A 17 -80.33 -15.69 8.51
CA ALA A 17 -79.15 -15.84 7.67
C ALA A 17 -78.26 -14.59 7.77
N SER A 18 -77.13 -14.73 8.48
CA SER A 18 -76.07 -13.73 8.52
C SER A 18 -75.37 -13.74 7.16
N ALA A 19 -75.71 -12.77 6.32
CA ALA A 19 -74.97 -12.47 5.11
C ALA A 19 -73.55 -12.01 5.51
N LEU A 20 -72.58 -12.92 5.39
CA LEU A 20 -71.16 -12.63 5.48
C LEU A 20 -70.80 -11.63 4.38
N ARG A 21 -70.77 -10.33 4.72
CA ARG A 21 -70.17 -9.30 3.88
C ARG A 21 -68.68 -9.57 3.81
N PHE A 22 -68.22 -10.15 2.71
CA PHE A 22 -66.81 -10.14 2.33
C PHE A 22 -66.36 -8.68 2.15
N ARG A 23 -65.76 -8.13 3.20
CA ARG A 23 -65.05 -6.86 3.15
C ARG A 23 -63.82 -7.08 2.27
N HIS A 24 -63.93 -6.66 1.01
CA HIS A 24 -62.79 -6.64 0.11
C HIS A 24 -61.73 -5.71 0.73
N PRO A 25 -60.50 -6.19 0.99
CA PRO A 25 -59.44 -5.31 1.45
C PRO A 25 -59.22 -4.26 0.35
N GLY A 26 -59.36 -2.99 0.72
CA GLY A 26 -59.09 -1.88 -0.18
C GLY A 26 -57.70 -2.05 -0.76
N ARG A 27 -57.59 -1.98 -2.09
CA ARG A 27 -56.30 -1.85 -2.76
C ARG A 27 -55.67 -0.56 -2.25
N HIS A 28 -54.74 -0.70 -1.31
CA HIS A 28 -53.84 0.39 -0.97
C HIS A 28 -53.06 0.73 -2.23
N SER A 29 -53.15 1.99 -2.66
CA SER A 29 -52.39 2.49 -3.79
C SER A 29 -50.91 2.52 -3.41
N GLU A 30 -50.17 1.48 -3.80
CA GLU A 30 -48.70 1.34 -3.66
C GLU A 30 -47.91 2.29 -4.61
N ALA A 31 -48.57 3.28 -5.21
CA ALA A 31 -47.92 4.26 -6.07
C ALA A 31 -47.17 5.30 -5.22
N GLY A 32 -45.98 4.94 -4.74
CA GLY A 32 -45.06 5.87 -4.06
C GLY A 32 -44.06 5.23 -3.11
N ALA A 33 -44.33 4.00 -2.62
CA ALA A 33 -43.41 3.29 -1.72
C ALA A 33 -42.05 3.03 -2.39
N SER A 34 -42.05 2.58 -3.65
CA SER A 34 -40.82 2.34 -4.41
C SER A 34 -40.00 3.61 -4.64
N ALA A 35 -40.64 4.78 -4.78
CA ALA A 35 -39.95 6.05 -4.95
C ALA A 35 -39.27 6.50 -3.65
N VAL A 36 -39.90 6.27 -2.49
CA VAL A 36 -39.32 6.56 -1.17
C VAL A 36 -38.20 5.59 -0.83
N GLU A 37 -38.39 4.28 -1.08
CA GLU A 37 -37.34 3.28 -0.92
C GLU A 37 -36.13 3.58 -1.80
N PHE A 38 -36.34 3.97 -3.06
CA PHE A 38 -35.26 4.39 -3.94
C PHE A 38 -34.60 5.68 -3.45
N ALA A 39 -35.34 6.67 -2.93
CA ALA A 39 -34.75 7.90 -2.40
C ALA A 39 -33.81 7.65 -1.20
N ILE A 40 -34.05 6.59 -0.42
CA ILE A 40 -33.21 6.18 0.71
C ILE A 40 -32.05 5.30 0.25
N ALA A 41 -32.31 4.35 -0.66
CA ALA A 41 -31.31 3.39 -1.12
C ALA A 41 -30.33 3.98 -2.15
N ALA A 42 -30.79 4.89 -3.02
CA ALA A 42 -29.98 5.43 -4.11
C ALA A 42 -28.73 6.19 -3.63
N PRO A 43 -28.77 7.04 -2.59
CA PRO A 43 -27.56 7.68 -2.06
C PRO A 43 -26.54 6.66 -1.52
N ALA A 44 -27.01 5.62 -0.83
CA ALA A 44 -26.13 4.57 -0.31
C ALA A 44 -25.48 3.77 -1.45
N LEU A 45 -26.26 3.42 -2.48
CA LEU A 45 -25.76 2.74 -3.66
C LEU A 45 -24.78 3.61 -4.46
N LEU A 46 -25.08 4.91 -4.63
CA LEU A 46 -24.19 5.87 -5.28
C LEU A 46 -22.86 6.00 -4.55
N LEU A 47 -22.88 6.13 -3.22
CA LEU A 47 -21.66 6.20 -2.40
C LEU A 47 -20.85 4.91 -2.50
N ALA A 48 -21.50 3.75 -2.50
CA ALA A 48 -20.81 2.47 -2.67
C ALA A 48 -20.11 2.38 -4.04
N LEU A 49 -20.80 2.77 -5.13
CA LEU A 49 -20.20 2.80 -6.47
C LEU A 49 -19.04 3.80 -6.56
N LEU A 50 -19.23 5.02 -6.06
CA LEU A 50 -18.17 6.02 -6.09
C LEU A 50 -16.95 5.59 -5.25
N GLY A 51 -17.18 4.93 -4.12
CA GLY A 51 -16.15 4.36 -3.27
C GLY A 51 -15.34 3.28 -3.99
N THR A 52 -15.98 2.36 -4.71
CA THR A 52 -15.28 1.33 -5.48
C THR A 52 -14.46 1.93 -6.62
N PHE A 53 -15.01 2.91 -7.36
CA PHE A 53 -14.26 3.65 -8.38
C PHE A 53 -13.04 4.36 -7.81
N GLN A 54 -13.17 5.01 -6.65
CA GLN A 54 -12.06 5.68 -5.99
C GLN A 54 -10.96 4.69 -5.58
N THR A 55 -11.32 3.53 -5.03
CA THR A 55 -10.36 2.47 -4.68
C THR A 55 -9.65 1.93 -5.91
N ALA A 56 -10.34 1.78 -7.05
CA ALA A 56 -9.72 1.36 -8.30
C ALA A 56 -8.67 2.36 -8.80
N LEU A 57 -8.97 3.66 -8.76
CA LEU A 57 -8.01 4.72 -9.13
C LEU A 57 -6.80 4.76 -8.20
N LEU A 58 -7.01 4.57 -6.90
CA LEU A 58 -5.91 4.51 -5.93
C LEU A 58 -5.03 3.28 -6.16
N TYR A 59 -5.64 2.13 -6.45
CA TYR A 59 -4.91 0.91 -6.78
C TYR A 59 -4.07 1.08 -8.05
N GLN A 60 -4.61 1.71 -9.09
CA GLN A 60 -3.87 2.03 -10.30
C GLN A 60 -2.66 2.94 -10.00
N ALA A 61 -2.86 3.98 -9.19
CA ALA A 61 -1.77 4.90 -8.81
C ALA A 61 -0.68 4.17 -8.00
N ARG A 62 -1.06 3.27 -7.09
CA ARG A 62 -0.12 2.43 -6.32
C ARG A 62 0.68 1.50 -7.24
N ALA A 63 0.01 0.79 -8.14
CA ALA A 63 0.69 -0.12 -9.08
C ALA A 63 1.70 0.66 -9.95
N GLN A 64 1.34 1.88 -10.38
CA GLN A 64 2.27 2.73 -11.12
C GLN A 64 3.46 3.19 -10.27
N LEU A 65 3.24 3.51 -8.98
CA LEU A 65 4.31 3.87 -8.06
C LEU A 65 5.30 2.72 -7.84
N GLU A 66 4.83 1.48 -7.76
CA GLU A 66 5.69 0.29 -7.62
C GLU A 66 6.60 0.11 -8.85
N VAL A 67 6.04 0.21 -10.06
CA VAL A 67 6.82 0.21 -11.31
C VAL A 67 7.80 1.38 -11.34
N ALA A 68 7.37 2.58 -10.94
CA ALA A 68 8.24 3.74 -10.90
C ALA A 68 9.37 3.60 -9.89
N THR A 69 9.13 2.93 -8.77
CA THR A 69 10.14 2.65 -7.75
C THR A 69 11.16 1.63 -8.27
N GLN A 70 10.75 0.65 -9.08
CA GLN A 70 11.67 -0.27 -9.75
C GLN A 70 12.57 0.46 -10.76
N GLU A 71 12.01 1.37 -11.56
CA GLU A 71 12.80 2.21 -12.48
C GLU A 71 13.74 3.17 -11.74
N ALA A 72 13.31 3.70 -10.60
CA ALA A 72 14.11 4.54 -9.71
C ALA A 72 15.31 3.77 -9.14
N VAL A 73 15.08 2.55 -8.60
CA VAL A 73 16.17 1.68 -8.14
C VAL A 73 17.11 1.34 -9.28
N ARG A 74 16.58 0.97 -10.44
CA ARG A 74 17.40 0.65 -11.62
C ARG A 74 18.30 1.82 -12.03
N ALA A 75 17.78 3.03 -12.01
CA ALA A 75 18.58 4.22 -12.30
C ALA A 75 19.67 4.43 -11.25
N GLY A 76 19.34 4.25 -9.96
CA GLY A 76 20.28 4.35 -8.85
C GLY A 76 21.38 3.28 -8.89
N THR A 77 21.08 2.04 -9.25
CA THR A 77 22.08 0.97 -9.33
C THR A 77 23.11 1.19 -10.43
N LEU A 78 22.77 1.97 -11.45
CA LEU A 78 23.64 2.32 -12.58
C LEU A 78 24.49 3.57 -12.32
N HIS A 79 24.13 4.41 -11.33
CA HIS A 79 24.80 5.69 -11.04
C HIS A 79 25.21 5.80 -9.55
N GLY A 80 25.72 4.72 -8.98
CA GLY A 80 26.35 4.73 -7.65
C GLY A 80 25.42 5.14 -6.50
N ALA A 81 24.12 4.87 -6.63
CA ALA A 81 23.06 5.27 -5.70
C ALA A 81 22.87 6.80 -5.58
N GLU A 82 23.18 7.55 -6.64
CA GLU A 82 22.96 9.00 -6.67
C GLU A 82 21.46 9.35 -6.62
N LEU A 83 21.08 10.24 -5.69
CA LEU A 83 19.69 10.65 -5.47
C LEU A 83 19.05 11.28 -6.72
N GLN A 84 19.81 12.04 -7.51
CA GLN A 84 19.30 12.64 -8.75
C GLN A 84 18.94 11.58 -9.79
N SER A 85 19.79 10.58 -10.01
CA SER A 85 19.48 9.47 -10.91
C SER A 85 18.24 8.68 -10.47
N ILE A 86 18.07 8.48 -9.15
CA ILE A 86 16.92 7.79 -8.58
C ILE A 86 15.64 8.61 -8.84
N ARG A 87 15.70 9.93 -8.62
CA ARG A 87 14.60 10.86 -8.94
C ARG A 87 14.26 10.86 -10.43
N ASP A 88 15.25 10.84 -11.31
CA ASP A 88 15.03 10.77 -12.76
C ASP A 88 14.42 9.45 -13.21
N GLY A 89 14.82 8.32 -12.58
CA GLY A 89 14.17 7.03 -12.75
C GLY A 89 12.72 7.04 -12.27
N LEU A 90 12.47 7.63 -11.09
CA LEU A 90 11.13 7.79 -10.53
C LEU A 90 10.24 8.64 -11.44
N ALA A 91 10.74 9.78 -11.95
CA ALA A 91 10.01 10.67 -12.85
C ALA A 91 9.62 9.96 -14.15
N ARG A 92 10.54 9.18 -14.75
CA ARG A 92 10.23 8.35 -15.92
C ARG A 92 9.14 7.33 -15.62
N GLY A 93 9.24 6.67 -14.47
CA GLY A 93 8.22 5.73 -14.01
C GLY A 93 6.86 6.36 -13.71
N LEU A 94 6.81 7.59 -13.19
CA LEU A 94 5.56 8.29 -12.88
C LEU A 94 4.90 8.95 -14.12
N THR A 95 5.63 9.10 -15.22
CA THR A 95 5.17 9.80 -16.43
C THR A 95 3.80 9.33 -16.96
N PRO A 96 3.50 8.02 -17.02
CA PRO A 96 2.18 7.55 -17.48
C PRO A 96 1.01 8.03 -16.62
N LEU A 97 1.24 8.33 -15.33
CA LEU A 97 0.21 8.85 -14.42
C LEU A 97 -0.21 10.29 -14.76
N TYR A 98 0.70 11.06 -15.36
CA TYR A 98 0.50 12.47 -15.67
C TYR A 98 0.22 12.73 -17.16
N THR A 99 0.45 11.74 -18.02
CA THR A 99 0.27 11.88 -19.46
C THR A 99 -1.21 11.72 -19.84
N HIS A 100 -1.86 12.84 -20.14
CA HIS A 100 -3.26 12.89 -20.57
C HIS A 100 -3.31 13.26 -22.06
N GLY A 101 -3.24 12.25 -22.94
CA GLY A 101 -3.27 12.45 -24.39
C GLY A 101 -2.40 11.45 -25.13
N ARG A 102 -2.40 11.54 -26.47
CA ARG A 102 -1.61 10.66 -27.35
C ARG A 102 -0.51 11.39 -28.12
N ASP A 103 -0.36 12.69 -27.88
CA ASP A 103 0.58 13.54 -28.60
C ASP A 103 1.91 13.71 -27.83
N MET A 104 2.99 14.00 -28.54
CA MET A 104 4.30 14.24 -27.94
C MET A 104 4.32 15.42 -26.97
N THR A 105 3.47 16.42 -27.19
CA THR A 105 3.31 17.57 -26.28
C THR A 105 2.66 17.16 -24.96
N ALA A 106 1.71 16.21 -24.99
CA ALA A 106 1.10 15.65 -23.80
C ALA A 106 2.12 14.82 -23.00
N LEU A 107 2.97 14.05 -23.69
CA LEU A 107 4.06 13.31 -23.05
C LEU A 107 5.08 14.24 -22.40
N ALA A 108 5.51 15.30 -23.09
CA ALA A 108 6.47 16.27 -22.54
C ALA A 108 5.91 16.98 -21.29
N LYS A 109 4.64 17.39 -21.33
CA LYS A 109 3.94 17.96 -20.17
C LYS A 109 3.79 16.95 -19.03
N GLY A 110 3.44 15.71 -19.35
CA GLY A 110 3.32 14.62 -18.38
C GLY A 110 4.66 14.32 -17.69
N TYR A 111 5.75 14.29 -18.46
CA TYR A 111 7.10 14.11 -17.93
C TYR A 111 7.53 15.27 -17.02
N ALA A 112 7.26 16.52 -17.41
CA ALA A 112 7.56 17.69 -16.59
C ALA A 112 6.78 17.66 -15.25
N ALA A 113 5.49 17.30 -15.28
CA ALA A 113 4.70 17.13 -14.07
C ALA A 113 5.24 15.98 -13.19
N ALA A 114 5.67 14.88 -13.81
CA ALA A 114 6.29 13.75 -13.12
C ALA A 114 7.64 14.12 -12.48
N GLN A 115 8.44 15.00 -13.08
CA GLN A 115 9.68 15.52 -12.46
C GLN A 115 9.38 16.34 -11.21
N VAL A 116 8.37 17.21 -11.25
CA VAL A 116 7.93 17.97 -10.07
C VAL A 116 7.46 17.02 -8.97
N ALA A 117 6.65 16.03 -9.33
CA ALA A 117 6.16 15.01 -8.40
C ALA A 117 7.29 14.17 -7.78
N ALA A 118 8.26 13.74 -8.59
CA ALA A 118 9.44 13.00 -8.12
C ALA A 118 10.36 13.87 -7.24
N GLY A 119 10.44 15.17 -7.50
CA GLY A 119 11.15 16.13 -6.65
C GLY A 119 10.48 16.37 -5.30
N GLN A 120 9.14 16.25 -5.23
CA GLN A 120 8.36 16.33 -4.00
C GLN A 120 8.25 15.01 -3.24
N ALA A 121 8.55 13.88 -3.88
CA ALA A 121 8.54 12.57 -3.25
C ALA A 121 9.66 12.45 -2.22
N ASP A 122 9.35 11.83 -1.08
CA ASP A 122 10.35 11.49 -0.08
C ASP A 122 10.99 10.15 -0.47
N ILE A 123 12.30 10.16 -0.73
CA ILE A 123 13.06 9.02 -1.20
C ILE A 123 14.10 8.69 -0.14
N ARG A 124 13.92 7.55 0.51
CA ARG A 124 14.82 7.04 1.54
C ARG A 124 15.61 5.87 0.98
N ILE A 125 16.93 6.00 0.95
CA ILE A 125 17.81 4.86 0.74
C ILE A 125 17.86 4.10 2.07
N LEU A 126 17.54 2.81 2.05
CA LEU A 126 17.56 1.94 3.24
C LEU A 126 18.86 1.13 3.30
N ASN A 127 19.46 0.83 2.15
CA ASN A 127 20.72 0.11 2.02
C ASN A 127 21.32 0.48 0.66
N PRO A 128 22.64 0.63 0.49
CA PRO A 128 23.72 0.50 1.50
C PRO A 128 23.75 1.61 2.55
N THR A 129 24.30 1.33 3.74
CA THR A 129 24.49 2.32 4.80
C THR A 129 25.91 2.91 4.80
N ARG A 130 26.13 4.04 5.48
CA ARG A 130 27.47 4.64 5.65
C ARG A 130 28.46 3.73 6.35
N GLU A 131 28.00 2.91 7.28
CA GLU A 131 28.83 1.97 8.01
C GLU A 131 29.30 0.85 7.08
N ALA A 132 28.39 0.31 6.26
CA ALA A 132 28.74 -0.64 5.20
C ALA A 132 29.73 -0.01 4.19
N PHE A 133 29.54 1.26 3.84
CA PHE A 133 30.51 1.98 3.01
C PHE A 133 31.86 2.17 3.71
N ALA A 134 31.88 2.51 5.00
CA ALA A 134 33.14 2.70 5.72
C ALA A 134 34.00 1.42 5.73
N ASP A 135 33.34 0.26 5.86
CA ASP A 135 33.99 -1.04 5.97
C ASP A 135 34.39 -1.67 4.64
N PHE A 136 33.56 -1.49 3.59
CA PHE A 136 33.75 -2.15 2.29
C PHE A 136 34.20 -1.22 1.17
N ALA A 137 34.28 0.10 1.38
CA ALA A 137 34.72 1.02 0.33
C ALA A 137 36.23 0.96 0.12
N GLU A 138 36.62 0.67 -1.11
CA GLU A 138 38.00 0.63 -1.59
C GLU A 138 38.22 1.73 -2.64
N GLN A 139 39.48 2.01 -2.95
CA GLN A 139 39.80 2.82 -4.13
C GLN A 139 39.56 1.97 -5.37
N THR A 140 38.53 2.30 -6.13
CA THR A 140 38.18 1.64 -7.39
C THR A 140 38.17 2.63 -8.53
N ARG A 141 38.24 2.12 -9.75
CA ARG A 141 38.16 2.94 -10.94
C ARG A 141 36.69 3.09 -11.34
N ASP A 142 36.20 4.31 -11.42
CA ASP A 142 34.84 4.58 -11.87
C ASP A 142 34.69 4.15 -13.34
N PRO A 143 33.80 3.20 -13.69
CA PRO A 143 33.65 2.69 -15.05
C PRO A 143 33.35 3.77 -16.11
N PRO A 144 32.53 4.82 -15.85
CA PRO A 144 32.21 5.86 -16.82
C PRO A 144 33.36 6.85 -17.08
N GLN A 145 34.15 7.21 -16.05
CA GLN A 145 35.14 8.30 -16.15
C GLN A 145 36.59 7.83 -16.04
N GLY A 146 36.83 6.58 -15.66
CA GLY A 146 38.17 6.04 -15.47
C GLY A 146 38.94 6.69 -14.32
N GLN A 147 38.28 7.45 -13.44
CA GLN A 147 38.89 8.14 -12.30
C GLN A 147 38.94 7.22 -11.08
N TRP A 148 39.92 7.45 -10.20
CA TRP A 148 40.00 6.76 -8.92
C TRP A 148 39.00 7.37 -7.96
N VAL A 149 38.01 6.57 -7.56
CA VAL A 149 36.97 6.96 -6.60
C VAL A 149 36.96 5.98 -5.44
N ARG A 150 36.68 6.47 -4.24
CA ARG A 150 36.43 5.60 -3.09
C ARG A 150 34.98 5.14 -3.16
N ALA A 151 34.77 3.84 -3.40
CA ALA A 151 33.44 3.28 -3.59
C ALA A 151 33.39 1.81 -3.15
N ILE A 152 32.20 1.29 -2.85
CA ILE A 152 32.02 -0.16 -2.68
C ILE A 152 32.10 -0.80 -4.07
N PRO A 153 33.11 -1.64 -4.36
CA PRO A 153 33.26 -2.24 -5.69
C PRO A 153 32.17 -3.30 -5.93
N VAL A 154 31.73 -3.41 -7.19
CA VAL A 154 30.76 -4.43 -7.63
C VAL A 154 31.47 -5.64 -8.27
N ASP A 155 32.77 -5.52 -8.54
CA ASP A 155 33.54 -6.56 -9.23
C ASP A 155 34.05 -7.63 -8.27
N HIS A 156 34.14 -8.87 -8.77
CA HIS A 156 34.74 -10.02 -8.09
C HIS A 156 34.15 -10.32 -6.69
N LEU A 157 32.87 -10.03 -6.47
CA LEU A 157 32.20 -10.22 -5.17
C LEU A 157 32.32 -11.64 -4.59
N GLY A 158 32.46 -12.67 -5.44
CA GLY A 158 32.68 -14.05 -5.01
C GLY A 158 34.06 -14.36 -4.44
N TYR A 159 35.04 -13.49 -4.70
CA TYR A 159 36.43 -13.63 -4.23
C TYR A 159 36.80 -12.60 -3.15
N ARG A 160 35.86 -11.70 -2.80
CA ARG A 160 36.09 -10.67 -1.78
C ARG A 160 35.82 -11.22 -0.38
N PRO A 161 36.55 -10.73 0.63
CA PRO A 161 36.31 -11.12 2.01
C PRO A 161 34.87 -10.78 2.39
N THR A 162 34.18 -11.78 2.92
CA THR A 162 32.76 -11.75 3.26
C THR A 162 32.48 -11.14 4.63
N SER A 163 33.50 -11.02 5.47
CA SER A 163 33.44 -10.41 6.79
C SER A 163 34.36 -9.18 6.87
N ALA A 164 33.74 -8.00 6.94
CA ALA A 164 34.38 -6.80 7.47
C ALA A 164 33.70 -6.42 8.80
N GLY A 165 34.40 -5.63 9.62
CA GLY A 165 34.16 -5.48 11.07
C GLY A 165 32.75 -5.10 11.56
N SER A 166 31.81 -4.72 10.70
CA SER A 166 30.39 -4.47 11.04
C SER A 166 29.50 -5.70 11.13
N GLY A 167 30.00 -6.90 10.82
CA GLY A 167 29.17 -8.12 10.79
C GLY A 167 28.15 -8.14 9.64
N LEU A 168 28.26 -7.21 8.69
CA LEU A 168 27.52 -7.21 7.44
C LEU A 168 28.30 -7.98 6.38
N HIS A 169 27.57 -8.64 5.46
CA HIS A 169 28.18 -9.34 4.35
C HIS A 169 28.40 -8.36 3.18
N VAL A 170 29.53 -8.45 2.47
CA VAL A 170 29.83 -7.58 1.31
C VAL A 170 28.71 -7.63 0.25
N GLN A 171 28.05 -8.78 0.09
CA GLN A 171 26.94 -8.94 -0.85
C GLN A 171 25.72 -8.11 -0.47
N ASP A 172 25.45 -7.95 0.83
CA ASP A 172 24.35 -7.14 1.32
C ASP A 172 24.67 -5.65 1.12
N ALA A 173 25.93 -5.26 1.33
CA ALA A 173 26.41 -3.90 1.06
C ALA A 173 26.32 -3.50 -0.44
N THR A 174 26.12 -4.46 -1.35
CA THR A 174 25.90 -4.19 -2.79
C THR A 174 24.43 -4.15 -3.22
N LEU A 175 23.48 -4.28 -2.29
CA LEU A 175 22.05 -4.18 -2.59
C LEU A 175 21.57 -2.75 -2.37
N LEU A 176 21.07 -2.11 -3.43
CA LEU A 176 20.34 -0.85 -3.29
C LEU A 176 18.89 -1.15 -2.94
N LYS A 177 18.50 -0.82 -1.70
CA LYS A 177 17.09 -0.83 -1.27
C LYS A 177 16.65 0.61 -1.09
N ILE A 178 15.58 1.01 -1.77
CA ILE A 178 14.97 2.33 -1.59
C ILE A 178 13.51 2.19 -1.17
N GLN A 179 13.04 3.19 -0.45
CA GLN A 179 11.64 3.41 -0.15
C GLN A 179 11.24 4.78 -0.67
N VAL A 180 10.15 4.82 -1.44
CA VAL A 180 9.58 6.04 -2.00
C VAL A 180 8.23 6.28 -1.35
N THR A 181 8.08 7.43 -0.70
CA THR A 181 6.80 7.93 -0.21
C THR A 181 6.30 9.02 -1.16
N TYR A 182 5.14 8.78 -1.76
CA TYR A 182 4.51 9.69 -2.72
C TYR A 182 3.08 10.00 -2.30
N VAL A 183 2.70 11.28 -2.38
CA VAL A 183 1.36 11.75 -2.02
C VAL A 183 0.51 11.87 -3.27
N GLN A 184 -0.47 10.97 -3.44
CA GLN A 184 -1.37 10.99 -4.58
C GLN A 184 -2.56 11.91 -4.33
N PRO A 185 -2.81 12.94 -5.16
CA PRO A 185 -4.01 13.76 -5.04
C PRO A 185 -5.27 12.93 -5.35
N LEU A 186 -6.33 13.14 -4.57
CA LEU A 186 -7.62 12.49 -4.83
C LEU A 186 -8.32 13.16 -6.02
N ILE A 187 -8.87 12.33 -6.92
CA ILE A 187 -9.51 12.78 -8.17
C ILE A 187 -10.98 13.19 -7.95
N VAL A 188 -11.61 12.80 -6.83
CA VAL A 188 -13.06 12.97 -6.64
C VAL A 188 -13.44 14.36 -6.11
N PRO A 189 -14.36 15.09 -6.78
CA PRO A 189 -14.73 16.46 -6.43
C PRO A 189 -15.43 16.64 -5.07
N PHE A 190 -16.01 15.57 -4.51
CA PHE A 190 -16.81 15.67 -3.27
C PHE A 190 -15.99 15.86 -2.00
N ILE A 191 -14.72 15.41 -1.94
CA ILE A 191 -13.91 15.51 -0.71
C ILE A 191 -13.45 16.95 -0.47
N ASN A 192 -13.16 17.72 -1.52
CA ASN A 192 -12.82 19.14 -1.38
C ASN A 192 -14.00 19.99 -0.87
N GLN A 193 -15.25 19.52 -1.02
CA GLN A 193 -16.45 20.18 -0.48
C GLN A 193 -16.80 19.67 0.92
N ILE A 194 -16.70 18.36 1.18
CA ILE A 194 -16.94 17.79 2.52
C ILE A 194 -15.86 18.22 3.50
N GLY A 195 -14.59 18.27 3.07
CA GLY A 195 -13.48 18.78 3.89
C GLY A 195 -13.74 20.22 4.35
N ARG A 196 -14.14 21.12 3.44
CA ARG A 196 -14.51 22.50 3.80
C ARG A 196 -15.72 22.57 4.74
N GLY A 197 -16.69 21.67 4.57
CA GLY A 197 -17.86 21.57 5.47
C GLY A 197 -17.50 21.08 6.88
N VAL A 198 -16.52 20.18 7.01
CA VAL A 198 -16.03 19.68 8.31
C VAL A 198 -15.11 20.71 8.99
N TYR A 199 -14.30 21.46 8.22
CA TYR A 199 -13.44 22.53 8.75
C TYR A 199 -14.23 23.60 9.54
N HIS A 200 -15.41 24.01 9.06
CA HIS A 200 -16.22 25.01 9.78
C HIS A 200 -16.91 24.47 11.04
N ILE A 201 -17.07 23.15 11.19
CA ILE A 201 -17.68 22.54 12.38
C ILE A 201 -16.63 22.40 13.49
N GLN A 202 -15.35 22.25 13.13
CA GLN A 202 -14.26 21.97 14.06
C GLN A 202 -13.46 23.22 14.48
N GLU A 203 -13.62 24.36 13.80
CA GLU A 203 -13.10 25.67 14.23
C GLU A 203 -13.54 26.05 15.67
N GLY A 204 -14.64 25.47 16.18
CA GLY A 204 -15.09 25.66 17.56
C GLY A 204 -14.31 24.89 18.64
N LEU A 205 -13.41 23.97 18.27
CA LEU A 205 -12.74 23.04 19.20
C LEU A 205 -11.25 22.88 18.88
N GLY A 206 -10.47 23.96 18.97
CA GLY A 206 -9.05 24.04 19.41
C GLY A 206 -7.97 23.04 18.92
N GLN A 207 -8.26 22.06 18.07
CA GLN A 207 -7.34 21.06 17.54
C GLN A 207 -7.37 21.16 16.01
N LEU A 208 -6.25 21.55 15.41
CA LEU A 208 -6.03 21.40 13.97
C LEU A 208 -5.91 19.89 13.67
N GLY A 209 -7.05 19.20 13.55
CA GLY A 209 -7.11 17.84 13.08
C GLY A 209 -6.74 17.77 11.60
N VAL A 210 -5.81 16.87 11.25
CA VAL A 210 -5.53 16.53 9.85
C VAL A 210 -6.83 15.97 9.24
N PRO A 211 -7.29 16.45 8.07
CA PRO A 211 -8.51 15.93 7.49
C PRO A 211 -8.34 14.43 7.20
N GLN A 212 -9.27 13.63 7.71
CA GLN A 212 -9.29 12.19 7.51
C GLN A 212 -10.38 11.79 6.51
N PHE A 213 -10.07 10.87 5.61
CA PHE A 213 -11.03 10.25 4.70
C PHE A 213 -11.12 8.76 5.01
N PHE A 214 -12.28 8.31 5.52
CA PHE A 214 -12.46 6.92 6.01
C PHE A 214 -11.38 6.47 7.00
N GLY A 215 -10.97 7.34 7.93
CA GLY A 215 -9.92 7.06 8.92
C GLY A 215 -8.48 7.14 8.39
N ILE A 216 -8.28 7.53 7.12
CA ILE A 216 -6.96 7.71 6.52
C ILE A 216 -6.56 9.19 6.58
N PRO A 217 -5.40 9.54 7.16
CA PRO A 217 -4.95 10.93 7.21
C PRO A 217 -4.58 11.43 5.82
N LEU A 218 -5.11 12.60 5.45
CA LEU A 218 -4.78 13.26 4.19
C LEU A 218 -3.59 14.19 4.39
N ARG A 219 -2.64 14.16 3.45
CA ARG A 219 -1.51 15.09 3.42
C ARG A 219 -1.72 16.14 2.33
N PRO A 220 -1.37 17.41 2.58
CA PRO A 220 -1.39 18.41 1.53
C PRO A 220 -0.30 18.09 0.49
N VAL A 221 -0.63 18.19 -0.78
CA VAL A 221 0.29 18.07 -1.91
C VAL A 221 0.10 19.24 -2.86
N ILE A 222 1.20 19.81 -3.35
CA ILE A 222 1.17 20.93 -4.30
C ILE A 222 1.24 20.34 -5.70
N GLY A 223 0.16 20.44 -6.46
CA GLY A 223 0.13 19.98 -7.84
C GLY A 223 1.10 20.78 -8.73
N ALA A 224 1.40 20.25 -9.92
CA ALA A 224 2.20 20.96 -10.93
C ALA A 224 1.55 22.29 -11.39
N ASP A 225 0.26 22.48 -11.12
CA ASP A 225 -0.52 23.71 -11.32
C ASP A 225 -0.37 24.74 -10.17
N GLY A 226 0.44 24.42 -9.15
CA GLY A 226 0.63 25.25 -7.96
C GLY A 226 -0.52 25.21 -6.97
N GLN A 227 -1.55 24.40 -7.21
CA GLN A 227 -2.72 24.30 -6.33
C GLN A 227 -2.47 23.25 -5.23
N THR A 228 -2.75 23.63 -3.98
CA THR A 228 -2.73 22.67 -2.86
C THR A 228 -3.96 21.78 -2.93
N ARG A 229 -3.72 20.47 -2.99
CA ARG A 229 -4.75 19.43 -2.99
C ARG A 229 -4.50 18.49 -1.82
N TRP A 230 -5.56 17.85 -1.34
CA TRP A 230 -5.43 16.79 -0.34
C TRP A 230 -5.15 15.46 -1.03
N GLY A 231 -4.18 14.72 -0.51
CA GLY A 231 -3.72 13.46 -1.06
C GLY A 231 -3.53 12.38 0.00
N ILE A 232 -3.48 11.12 -0.45
CA ILE A 232 -3.12 9.98 0.39
C ILE A 232 -1.65 9.67 0.16
N SER A 233 -0.87 9.51 1.23
CA SER A 233 0.50 9.03 1.14
C SER A 233 0.51 7.53 0.84
N MET A 234 1.25 7.16 -0.19
CA MET A 234 1.52 5.77 -0.55
C MET A 234 3.01 5.53 -0.48
N GLN A 235 3.39 4.32 -0.07
CA GLN A 235 4.77 3.90 0.02
C GLN A 235 5.00 2.71 -0.90
N ALA A 236 6.14 2.71 -1.57
CA ALA A 236 6.62 1.59 -2.35
C ALA A 236 8.10 1.36 -2.04
N GLU A 237 8.49 0.09 -1.95
CA GLU A 237 9.88 -0.32 -1.75
C GLU A 237 10.33 -1.15 -2.94
N ALA A 238 11.57 -0.95 -3.37
CA ALA A 238 12.20 -1.84 -4.32
C ALA A 238 13.67 -2.06 -3.96
N LEU A 239 14.20 -3.19 -4.42
CA LEU A 239 15.58 -3.60 -4.18
C LEU A 239 16.20 -4.17 -5.45
N MET A 240 17.46 -3.81 -5.73
CA MET A 240 18.25 -4.42 -6.81
C MET A 240 19.73 -4.45 -6.43
N ARG A 241 20.50 -5.33 -7.07
CA ARG A 241 21.96 -5.31 -6.98
C ARG A 241 22.54 -4.15 -7.76
N MET A 242 23.47 -3.44 -7.12
CA MET A 242 24.27 -2.40 -7.76
C MET A 242 24.96 -2.96 -9.01
N GLN A 243 24.99 -2.15 -10.07
CA GLN A 243 25.69 -2.41 -11.33
C GLN A 243 26.86 -1.44 -11.54
N SER A 244 27.00 -0.47 -10.64
CA SER A 244 28.05 0.54 -10.59
C SER A 244 28.56 0.67 -9.16
N PRO A 245 29.80 1.13 -8.94
CA PRO A 245 30.34 1.32 -7.60
C PRO A 245 29.49 2.29 -6.78
N VAL A 246 29.22 1.97 -5.51
CA VAL A 246 28.43 2.81 -4.60
C VAL A 246 29.25 4.04 -4.17
N LEU A 247 28.70 5.24 -4.24
CA LEU A 247 29.34 6.49 -3.81
C LEU A 247 28.89 6.94 -2.40
N SER A 248 29.69 7.75 -1.71
CA SER A 248 29.44 8.16 -0.31
C SER A 248 28.34 9.21 -0.12
N ASP A 249 28.02 9.98 -1.15
CA ASP A 249 27.47 11.34 -0.98
C ASP A 249 26.00 11.38 -0.54
N ALA A 250 25.29 10.24 -0.61
CA ALA A 250 23.86 10.16 -0.29
C ALA A 250 23.48 9.02 0.68
N LEU A 251 24.44 8.36 1.32
CA LEU A 251 24.14 7.17 2.12
C LEU A 251 23.60 7.51 3.52
N PRO A 252 22.55 6.80 3.98
CA PRO A 252 22.02 6.93 5.34
C PRO A 252 23.00 6.37 6.37
N GLN A 253 22.94 6.89 7.59
CA GLN A 253 23.53 6.22 8.76
C GLN A 253 22.56 5.18 9.27
N ARG A 254 23.06 4.01 9.70
CA ARG A 254 22.24 2.92 10.22
C ARG A 254 21.37 3.37 11.40
N ALA A 255 21.92 4.19 12.29
CA ALA A 255 21.19 4.77 13.42
C ALA A 255 19.97 5.61 12.99
N SER A 256 20.06 6.29 11.84
CA SER A 256 18.95 7.10 11.30
C SER A 256 17.82 6.24 10.70
N LEU A 257 18.10 4.97 10.37
CA LEU A 257 17.11 4.02 9.84
C LEU A 257 16.35 3.30 10.96
N GLU A 258 16.95 3.19 12.16
CA GLU A 258 16.34 2.55 13.34
C GLU A 258 15.39 3.50 14.09
N GLN A 259 15.50 4.81 13.88
CA GLN A 259 14.51 5.77 14.35
C GLN A 259 13.29 5.73 13.42
N PRO A 260 12.07 5.44 13.92
CA PRO A 260 10.86 5.74 13.17
C PRO A 260 10.81 7.25 12.98
N GLN A 261 11.21 7.73 11.80
CA GLN A 261 10.90 9.09 11.40
C GLN A 261 9.42 9.12 11.02
N ASP A 262 8.59 9.23 12.04
CA ASP A 262 7.28 9.83 11.91
C ASP A 262 7.50 11.23 11.33
N GLY A 263 6.82 11.52 10.22
CA GLY A 263 6.78 12.87 9.67
C GLY A 263 6.30 13.87 10.74
N PRO A 264 6.55 15.17 10.56
CA PRO A 264 6.20 16.15 11.59
C PRO A 264 4.70 16.05 11.88
N ASP A 265 4.40 15.84 13.16
CA ASP A 265 3.10 15.93 13.83
C ASP A 265 2.00 14.94 13.39
N ALA A 266 2.16 13.66 13.75
CA ALA A 266 1.04 12.77 14.03
C ALA A 266 0.95 12.54 15.54
N GLY A 267 0.08 13.30 16.21
CA GLY A 267 -0.33 13.01 17.57
C GLY A 267 -0.89 11.59 17.65
N SER A 268 -0.27 10.77 18.48
CA SER A 268 -0.64 9.39 18.77
C SER A 268 -2.08 9.28 19.27
N PRO A 269 -2.92 8.40 18.70
CA PRO A 269 -4.07 7.86 19.39
C PRO A 269 -3.84 6.39 19.74
N GLY A 270 -3.65 6.14 21.05
CA GLY A 270 -4.13 4.96 21.74
C GLY A 270 -3.35 3.66 21.53
N ASP A 271 -2.69 3.23 22.61
CA ASP A 271 -2.30 1.84 22.87
C ASP A 271 -3.42 0.87 22.49
N GLY A 272 -3.21 0.15 21.40
CA GLY A 272 -3.91 -1.09 21.09
C GLY A 272 -2.84 -2.18 21.03
N ASP A 273 -2.93 -3.13 21.96
CA ASP A 273 -2.06 -4.29 22.12
C ASP A 273 -1.77 -5.02 20.79
N LEU A 274 -0.69 -4.62 20.11
CA LEU A 274 -0.04 -5.45 19.11
C LEU A 274 1.19 -6.03 19.77
N GLN A 275 1.08 -7.29 20.19
CA GLN A 275 2.21 -8.08 20.66
C GLN A 275 3.35 -8.00 19.63
N PRO A 276 4.60 -7.71 20.06
CA PRO A 276 5.73 -7.70 19.16
C PRO A 276 5.91 -9.10 18.56
N MET A 277 6.17 -9.15 17.25
CA MET A 277 6.59 -10.37 16.55
C MET A 277 7.76 -11.02 17.32
N PRO A 278 7.74 -12.34 17.55
CA PRO A 278 8.83 -13.00 18.25
C PRO A 278 10.12 -12.88 17.44
N THR A 279 11.17 -12.42 18.12
CA THR A 279 12.55 -12.41 17.62
C THR A 279 12.92 -13.81 17.12
N PRO A 280 13.52 -13.98 15.94
CA PRO A 280 14.11 -15.27 15.57
C PRO A 280 15.16 -15.61 16.61
N GLY A 281 14.92 -16.69 17.37
CA GLY A 281 15.88 -17.22 18.32
C GLY A 281 17.18 -17.55 17.59
N GLN A 282 18.28 -17.02 18.12
CA GLN A 282 19.61 -17.47 17.77
C GLN A 282 19.79 -18.90 18.27
N THR A 283 19.42 -19.86 17.43
CA THR A 283 19.98 -21.21 17.49
C THR A 283 20.63 -21.47 16.15
N LEU A 284 21.86 -20.96 15.99
CA LEU A 284 22.77 -21.56 15.03
C LEU A 284 22.94 -23.03 15.44
N PRO A 285 22.77 -24.02 14.54
CA PRO A 285 23.29 -25.35 14.81
C PRO A 285 24.81 -25.23 14.95
N THR A 286 25.31 -25.47 16.17
CA THR A 286 26.74 -25.69 16.44
C THR A 286 27.25 -26.75 15.46
N MET A 287 28.21 -26.39 14.62
CA MET A 287 28.95 -27.39 13.85
C MET A 287 29.66 -28.33 14.83
N PRO A 288 29.53 -29.66 14.67
CA PRO A 288 30.24 -30.60 15.52
C PRO A 288 31.76 -30.50 15.31
N ASP A 289 32.51 -30.65 16.40
CA ASP A 289 33.97 -30.62 16.45
C ASP A 289 34.61 -31.49 15.36
N PRO A 290 35.74 -31.07 14.76
CA PRO A 290 36.41 -31.80 13.68
C PRO A 290 37.12 -33.11 14.11
N GLU A 291 36.86 -33.62 15.31
CA GLU A 291 37.59 -34.77 15.88
C GLU A 291 36.69 -35.94 16.32
N ALA A 292 35.41 -35.95 15.92
CA ALA A 292 34.52 -37.09 16.17
C ALA A 292 34.56 -38.12 15.01
N PRO A 293 34.80 -39.42 15.27
CA PRO A 293 34.74 -40.46 14.24
C PRO A 293 33.31 -40.67 13.72
N PRO A 294 33.12 -40.97 12.42
CA PRO A 294 31.80 -41.05 11.82
C PRO A 294 30.99 -42.25 12.37
N PRO A 295 29.68 -42.09 12.61
CA PRO A 295 28.82 -43.19 13.05
C PRO A 295 28.48 -44.14 11.87
N ASP A 296 28.75 -45.42 12.09
CA ASP A 296 28.48 -46.53 11.18
C ASP A 296 27.00 -46.91 11.14
N HIS A 297 26.14 -46.19 10.40
CA HIS A 297 24.85 -46.75 9.94
C HIS A 297 24.11 -45.82 8.99
N ILE A 298 24.04 -46.25 7.73
CA ILE A 298 22.86 -46.44 6.85
C ILE A 298 23.36 -46.29 5.41
N CYS A 299 23.99 -47.36 4.92
CA CYS A 299 24.01 -47.67 3.49
C CYS A 299 22.83 -48.59 3.21
N ASN A 300 21.77 -48.07 2.60
CA ASN A 300 20.86 -48.92 1.83
C ASN A 300 20.86 -48.39 0.39
N ALA A 301 21.90 -48.78 -0.34
CA ALA A 301 21.98 -48.55 -1.78
C ALA A 301 21.09 -49.58 -2.47
N GLY A 302 20.09 -49.09 -3.20
CA GLY A 302 19.27 -49.91 -4.08
C GLY A 302 20.14 -50.63 -5.09
N THR A 303 20.05 -51.96 -5.08
CA THR A 303 20.62 -52.83 -6.10
C THR A 303 19.71 -52.79 -7.34
N GLU A 304 20.03 -51.94 -8.31
CA GLU A 304 19.47 -52.06 -9.67
C GLU A 304 20.43 -52.91 -10.52
N ASN A 305 19.94 -54.10 -10.86
CA ASN A 305 20.63 -55.13 -11.60
C ASN A 305 20.46 -54.89 -13.10
N ARG A 306 21.56 -54.76 -13.86
CA ARG A 306 21.50 -54.74 -15.33
C ARG A 306 22.65 -55.56 -15.94
N PRO A 307 22.39 -56.72 -16.55
CA PRO A 307 23.40 -57.44 -17.31
C PRO A 307 23.51 -56.89 -18.75
N ALA A 308 24.75 -56.76 -19.22
CA ALA A 308 25.13 -56.52 -20.62
C ALA A 308 24.97 -57.82 -21.45
N PRO A 309 24.86 -57.68 -22.78
CA PRO A 309 26.05 -57.93 -23.60
C PRO A 309 26.52 -56.71 -24.40
#